data_AF-A0A839ZZ06-F1
#
_entry.id   AF-A0A839ZZ06-F1
#
_cell.length_a   1.000
_cell.length_b   1.000
_cell.length_c   1.000
_cell.angle_alpha   90.00
_cell.angle_beta   90.00
_cell.angle_gamma   90.00
#
_symmetry.space_group_name_H-M   'P 1'
#
loop_
_entity.id
_entity.type
_entity.pdbx_description
1 polymer ?
#
loop_
_entity_poly.entity_id
_entity_poly.type
_entity_poly.pdbx_seq_one_letter_code
_entity_poly.pdbx_strand_id
1 'polypeptide(L)'
;MSAIVRTGISNIPRPSRQPAHRSAAAIAAAAWCALFGAVHVYWALGGAVGLPTDLRLIDHPKLFIADLVAIPLCFAFAYVCIALRRDRTRVSLLIGAGLICLVHSVPTLIEYGWRLISGAGLQGLSERESLAVFVYEPFWFLGGVLLLLARRTPKSRRPVCAT
;
A
#
# COMPACT_ATOMS: atom_id res chain seq x y z
N MET A 1 -45.63 -2.45 -51.24
CA MET A 1 -44.57 -3.29 -50.63
C MET A 1 -43.27 -2.49 -50.69
N SER A 2 -42.95 -1.70 -49.66
CA SER A 2 -42.17 -2.05 -48.46
C SER A 2 -40.68 -1.67 -48.64
N ALA A 3 -40.35 -0.42 -48.32
CA ALA A 3 -38.96 0.09 -48.30
C ALA A 3 -38.73 1.21 -47.27
N ILE A 4 -39.51 1.26 -46.18
CA ILE A 4 -39.41 2.33 -45.16
C ILE A 4 -39.42 1.73 -43.74
N VAL A 5 -38.54 0.77 -43.44
CA VAL A 5 -38.36 0.27 -42.05
C VAL A 5 -36.91 -0.19 -41.77
N ARG A 6 -35.88 0.49 -42.29
CA ARG A 6 -34.47 0.05 -42.07
C ARG A 6 -33.46 1.14 -41.70
N THR A 7 -33.92 2.25 -41.13
CA THR A 7 -33.07 3.42 -40.83
C THR A 7 -33.33 3.99 -39.44
N GLY A 8 -33.43 3.13 -38.40
CA GLY A 8 -33.85 3.59 -37.08
C GLY A 8 -33.15 3.02 -35.84
N ILE A 9 -32.07 2.22 -35.95
CA ILE A 9 -31.47 1.57 -34.76
C ILE A 9 -29.92 1.65 -34.71
N SER A 10 -29.22 2.28 -35.65
CA SER A 10 -27.75 2.21 -35.69
C SER A 10 -26.98 3.23 -34.85
N ASN A 11 -27.64 4.20 -34.20
CA ASN A 11 -26.95 5.28 -33.47
C ASN A 11 -27.27 5.32 -31.97
N ILE A 12 -27.30 4.16 -31.29
CA ILE A 12 -27.15 4.17 -29.83
C ILE A 12 -25.64 4.25 -29.55
N PRO A 13 -25.08 5.38 -29.09
CA PRO A 13 -23.71 5.41 -28.60
C PRO A 13 -23.64 4.43 -27.44
N ARG A 14 -23.02 3.26 -27.66
CA ARG A 14 -22.70 2.35 -26.56
C ARG A 14 -21.81 3.14 -25.61
N PRO A 15 -22.19 3.35 -24.34
CA PRO A 15 -21.26 3.91 -23.38
C PRO A 15 -20.08 2.96 -23.31
N SER A 16 -18.95 3.35 -23.89
CA SER A 16 -17.67 2.69 -23.68
C SER A 16 -17.26 2.97 -22.22
N ARG A 17 -17.97 2.34 -21.27
CA ARG A 17 -17.42 2.06 -19.94
C ARG A 17 -16.29 1.05 -20.17
N GLN A 18 -15.16 1.53 -20.68
CA GLN A 18 -13.92 0.82 -20.42
C GLN A 18 -13.78 0.82 -18.91
N PRO A 19 -13.73 -0.37 -18.26
CA PRO A 19 -13.44 -0.42 -16.84
C PRO A 19 -12.12 0.33 -16.64
N ALA A 20 -12.12 1.33 -15.74
CA ALA A 20 -10.92 2.07 -15.41
C ALA A 20 -9.87 1.04 -14.97
N HIS A 21 -8.90 0.75 -15.84
CA HIS A 21 -7.88 -0.25 -15.56
C HIS A 21 -7.06 0.30 -14.39
N ARG A 22 -7.26 -0.30 -13.20
CA ARG A 22 -6.51 0.09 -12.01
C ARG A 22 -5.03 -0.18 -12.28
N SER A 23 -4.16 0.72 -11.85
CA SER A 23 -2.72 0.50 -12.02
C SER A 23 -2.29 -0.69 -11.17
N ALA A 24 -1.39 -1.53 -11.70
CA ALA A 24 -0.83 -2.65 -10.93
C ALA A 24 -0.22 -2.17 -9.61
N ALA A 25 0.42 -1.00 -9.61
CA ALA A 25 0.96 -0.36 -8.41
C ALA A 25 -0.12 -0.03 -7.36
N ALA A 26 -1.30 0.45 -7.77
CA ALA A 26 -2.39 0.72 -6.85
C ALA A 26 -2.98 -0.56 -6.24
N ILE A 27 -3.06 -1.64 -7.03
CA ILE A 27 -3.50 -2.96 -6.54
C ILE A 27 -2.47 -3.51 -5.56
N ALA A 28 -1.17 -3.47 -5.91
CA ALA A 28 -0.09 -3.93 -5.05
C ALA A 28 -0.05 -3.15 -3.73
N ALA A 29 -0.14 -1.81 -3.77
CA ALA A 29 -0.19 -0.98 -2.59
C ALA A 29 -1.42 -1.30 -1.72
N ALA A 30 -2.58 -1.50 -2.33
CA ALA A 30 -3.78 -1.85 -1.58
C ALA A 30 -3.69 -3.22 -0.90
N ALA A 31 -3.19 -4.23 -1.63
CA ALA A 31 -2.95 -5.55 -1.09
C ALA A 31 -1.93 -5.50 0.05
N TRP A 32 -0.85 -4.71 -0.12
CA TRP A 32 0.17 -4.52 0.91
C TRP A 32 -0.40 -3.90 2.18
N CYS A 33 -1.15 -2.79 2.05
CA CYS A 33 -1.80 -2.16 3.19
C CYS A 33 -2.79 -3.12 3.87
N ALA A 34 -3.59 -3.86 3.11
CA ALA A 34 -4.54 -4.82 3.69
C ALA A 34 -3.83 -5.97 4.43
N LEU A 35 -2.76 -6.52 3.85
CA LEU A 35 -1.94 -7.56 4.48
C LEU A 35 -1.30 -7.06 5.77
N PHE A 36 -0.73 -5.85 5.75
CA PHE A 36 -0.11 -5.26 6.93
C PHE A 36 -1.13 -5.00 8.04
N GLY A 37 -2.32 -4.48 7.69
CA GLY A 37 -3.43 -4.37 8.62
C GLY A 37 -3.87 -5.71 9.20
N ALA A 38 -3.89 -6.79 8.40
CA ALA A 38 -4.22 -8.13 8.87
C ALA A 38 -3.18 -8.69 9.86
N VAL A 39 -1.90 -8.40 9.68
CA VAL A 39 -0.84 -8.76 10.63
C VAL A 39 -1.08 -8.09 11.99
N HIS A 40 -1.41 -6.80 12.01
CA HIS A 40 -1.76 -6.10 13.25
C HIS A 40 -3.02 -6.64 13.91
N VAL A 41 -4.05 -7.02 13.13
CA VAL A 41 -5.23 -7.70 13.69
C VAL A 41 -4.83 -9.01 14.35
N TYR A 42 -3.99 -9.81 13.69
CA TYR A 42 -3.50 -11.07 14.24
C TYR A 42 -2.74 -10.86 15.57
N TRP A 43 -1.83 -9.89 15.64
CA TRP A 43 -1.10 -9.58 16.88
C TRP A 43 -2.02 -9.00 17.97
N ALA A 44 -2.98 -8.15 17.62
CA ALA A 44 -3.96 -7.62 18.55
C ALA A 44 -4.88 -8.71 19.16
N LEU A 45 -5.13 -9.80 18.43
CA LEU A 45 -5.89 -10.96 18.90
C LEU A 45 -5.04 -11.97 19.70
N GLY A 46 -3.77 -11.64 20.00
CA GLY A 46 -2.88 -12.48 20.80
C GLY A 46 -1.98 -13.41 19.99
N GLY A 47 -1.95 -13.26 18.67
CA GLY A 47 -0.97 -13.91 17.81
C GLY A 47 0.45 -13.47 18.15
N ALA A 48 1.39 -14.41 18.22
CA ALA A 48 2.80 -14.14 18.57
C ALA A 48 3.80 -14.50 17.45
N VAL A 49 3.31 -15.00 16.31
CA VAL A 49 4.18 -15.36 15.18
C VAL A 49 4.91 -14.11 14.69
N GLY A 50 6.24 -14.23 14.60
CA GLY A 50 7.12 -13.15 14.20
C GLY A 50 7.45 -12.16 15.32
N LEU A 51 6.84 -12.25 16.51
CA LEU A 51 7.25 -11.42 17.65
C LEU A 51 8.38 -12.10 18.43
N PRO A 52 9.28 -11.32 19.07
CA PRO A 52 10.20 -11.81 20.07
C PRO A 52 9.48 -12.63 21.14
N THR A 53 10.16 -13.63 21.68
CA THR A 53 9.61 -14.55 22.68
C THR A 53 9.18 -13.85 23.98
N ASP A 54 9.81 -12.72 24.27
CA ASP A 54 9.50 -11.84 25.40
C ASP A 54 8.39 -10.81 25.12
N LEU A 55 7.87 -10.76 23.89
CA LEU A 55 6.96 -9.71 23.44
C LEU A 55 5.55 -10.24 23.16
N ARG A 56 4.64 -9.96 24.09
CA ARG A 56 3.20 -10.08 23.89
C ARG A 56 2.58 -8.69 23.89
N LEU A 57 1.89 -8.32 22.81
CA LEU A 57 1.36 -6.96 22.67
C LEU A 57 0.44 -6.55 23.81
N ILE A 58 -0.38 -7.46 24.32
CA ILE A 58 -1.31 -7.21 25.42
C ILE A 58 -0.61 -6.79 26.72
N ASP A 59 0.63 -7.22 26.92
CA ASP A 59 1.45 -6.90 28.08
C ASP A 59 2.21 -5.56 27.89
N HIS A 60 2.13 -4.96 26.69
CA HIS A 60 2.80 -3.72 26.31
C HIS A 60 1.81 -2.68 25.77
N PRO A 61 1.12 -1.92 26.65
CA PRO A 61 -0.02 -1.09 26.27
C PRO A 61 0.28 -0.04 25.19
N LYS A 62 1.51 0.51 25.17
CA LYS A 62 1.92 1.47 24.14
C LYS A 62 1.99 0.86 22.74
N LEU A 63 2.52 -0.36 22.64
CA LEU A 63 2.60 -1.09 21.37
C LEU A 63 1.22 -1.58 20.93
N PHE A 64 0.41 -2.04 21.88
CA PHE A 64 -0.98 -2.42 21.61
C PHE A 64 -1.81 -1.26 21.05
N ILE A 65 -1.69 -0.06 21.63
CA ILE A 65 -2.38 1.13 21.11
C ILE A 65 -1.88 1.48 19.70
N ALA A 66 -0.58 1.37 19.45
CA ALA A 66 -0.02 1.61 18.11
C ALA A 66 -0.64 0.65 17.08
N ASP A 67 -0.77 -0.64 17.41
CA ASP A 67 -1.42 -1.63 16.55
C ASP A 67 -2.90 -1.33 16.32
N LEU A 68 -3.64 -0.97 17.37
CA LEU A 68 -5.04 -0.58 17.26
C LEU A 68 -5.26 0.63 16.34
N VAL A 69 -4.31 1.56 16.30
CA VAL A 69 -4.34 2.70 15.38
C VAL A 69 -3.87 2.31 13.98
N ALA A 70 -2.89 1.41 13.86
CA ALA A 70 -2.36 0.94 12.59
C ALA A 70 -3.41 0.19 11.77
N ILE A 71 -4.25 -0.63 12.41
CA ILE A 71 -5.33 -1.40 11.77
C ILE A 71 -6.24 -0.52 10.88
N PRO A 72 -6.97 0.48 11.42
CA PRO A 72 -7.88 1.30 10.61
C PRO A 72 -7.12 2.14 9.58
N LEU A 73 -5.90 2.61 9.89
CA LEU A 73 -5.08 3.36 8.93
C LEU A 73 -4.71 2.50 7.72
N CYS A 74 -4.28 1.26 7.95
CA CYS A 74 -3.94 0.31 6.88
C CYS A 74 -5.12 0.07 5.94
N PHE A 75 -6.30 -0.23 6.48
CA PHE A 75 -7.49 -0.44 5.65
C PHE A 75 -7.98 0.84 4.96
N ALA A 76 -7.84 2.00 5.60
CA ALA A 76 -8.14 3.29 4.96
C ALA A 76 -7.22 3.55 3.77
N PHE A 77 -5.91 3.31 3.89
CA PHE A 77 -4.98 3.46 2.77
C PHE A 77 -5.19 2.40 1.69
N ALA A 78 -5.55 1.17 2.05
CA ALA A 78 -5.96 0.15 1.08
C ALA A 78 -7.14 0.63 0.24
N TYR A 79 -8.16 1.22 0.88
CA TYR A 79 -9.31 1.82 0.22
C TYR A 79 -8.91 3.00 -0.67
N VAL A 80 -8.09 3.94 -0.17
CA VAL A 80 -7.61 5.11 -0.95
C VAL A 80 -6.85 4.67 -2.20
N CYS A 81 -6.07 3.60 -2.12
CA CYS A 81 -5.34 3.05 -3.25
C CYS A 81 -6.27 2.60 -4.39
N ILE A 82 -7.36 1.88 -4.08
CA ILE A 82 -8.28 1.31 -5.07
C ILE A 82 -9.47 2.20 -5.46
N ALA A 83 -9.70 3.29 -4.72
CA ALA A 83 -10.85 4.15 -4.97
C ALA A 83 -10.82 4.73 -6.40
N LEU A 84 -11.97 4.68 -7.08
CA LEU A 84 -12.08 4.98 -8.52
C LEU A 84 -11.78 6.45 -8.89
N ARG A 85 -11.97 7.38 -7.94
CA ARG A 85 -11.69 8.80 -8.14
C ARG A 85 -10.38 9.17 -7.47
N ARG A 86 -9.41 9.65 -8.26
CA ARG A 86 -8.22 10.31 -7.73
C ARG A 86 -8.42 11.81 -7.77
N ASP A 87 -8.44 12.41 -6.58
CA ASP A 87 -8.40 13.85 -6.36
C ASP A 87 -7.04 14.24 -5.76
N ARG A 88 -6.79 15.55 -5.68
CA ARG A 88 -5.53 16.09 -5.15
C ARG A 88 -5.29 15.66 -3.71
N THR A 89 -6.34 15.63 -2.88
CA THR A 89 -6.26 15.24 -1.47
C THR A 89 -5.77 13.80 -1.31
N ARG A 90 -6.36 12.84 -2.03
CA ARG A 90 -5.96 11.42 -2.01
C ARG A 90 -4.53 11.23 -2.49
N VAL A 91 -4.13 11.95 -3.53
CA VAL A 91 -2.74 11.91 -4.01
C VAL A 91 -1.79 12.45 -2.95
N SER A 92 -2.11 13.57 -2.31
CA SER A 92 -1.34 14.13 -1.20
C SER A 92 -1.26 13.19 0.00
N LEU A 93 -2.36 12.50 0.35
CA LEU A 93 -2.37 11.50 1.43
C LEU A 93 -1.42 10.33 1.12
N LEU A 94 -1.45 9.80 -0.10
CA LEU A 94 -0.54 8.71 -0.49
C LEU A 94 0.92 9.14 -0.52
N ILE A 95 1.19 10.39 -0.93
CA ILE A 95 2.55 10.95 -0.87
C ILE A 95 2.98 11.09 0.58
N GLY A 96 2.17 11.72 1.44
CA GLY A 96 2.49 11.94 2.84
C GLY A 96 2.73 10.63 3.58
N ALA A 97 1.82 9.67 3.45
CA ALA A 97 1.96 8.35 4.05
C ALA A 97 3.19 7.62 3.51
N GLY A 98 3.40 7.63 2.19
CA GLY A 98 4.56 7.02 1.58
C GLY A 98 5.89 7.59 2.09
N LEU A 99 5.96 8.92 2.25
CA LEU A 99 7.14 9.58 2.80
C LEU A 99 7.35 9.28 4.28
N ILE A 100 6.29 9.25 5.10
CA ILE A 100 6.37 8.86 6.51
C ILE A 100 6.94 7.46 6.64
N CYS A 101 6.44 6.51 5.85
CA CYS A 101 6.95 5.14 5.86
C CYS A 101 8.44 5.08 5.51
N LEU A 102 8.87 5.84 4.49
CA LEU A 102 10.29 5.90 4.11
C LEU A 102 11.16 6.58 5.17
N VAL A 103 10.69 7.68 5.77
CA VAL A 103 11.42 8.37 6.83
C VAL A 103 11.62 7.46 8.04
N HIS A 104 10.63 6.62 8.34
CA HIS A 104 10.73 5.62 9.40
C HIS A 104 11.78 4.54 9.06
N SER A 105 11.73 3.98 7.85
CA SER A 105 12.50 2.77 7.54
C SER A 105 13.89 2.99 6.95
N VAL A 106 14.08 4.05 6.18
CA VAL A 106 15.33 4.28 5.43
C VAL A 106 16.55 4.41 6.35
N PRO A 107 16.52 5.16 7.46
CA PRO A 107 17.68 5.27 8.34
C PRO A 107 18.15 3.91 8.85
N THR A 108 17.23 3.09 9.36
CA THR A 108 17.52 1.74 9.86
C THR A 108 18.09 0.87 8.74
N LEU A 109 17.45 0.84 7.56
CA LEU A 109 17.93 0.03 6.44
C LEU A 109 19.32 0.47 5.93
N ILE A 110 19.64 1.76 5.96
CA ILE A 110 20.98 2.27 5.61
C ILE A 110 22.00 1.79 6.65
N GLU A 111 21.70 1.94 7.95
CA GLU A 111 22.60 1.52 9.03
C GLU A 111 22.95 0.04 8.91
N TYR A 112 21.95 -0.83 8.80
CA TYR A 112 22.17 -2.27 8.73
C TYR A 112 22.75 -2.72 7.37
N GLY A 113 22.37 -2.06 6.27
CA GLY A 113 23.01 -2.25 4.97
C GLY A 113 24.50 -1.90 5.02
N TRP A 114 24.87 -0.83 5.71
CA TRP A 114 26.28 -0.46 5.91
C TRP A 114 27.03 -1.47 6.76
N ARG A 115 26.43 -1.99 7.85
CA ARG A 115 27.03 -3.04 8.69
C ARG A 115 27.30 -4.32 7.90
N LEU A 116 26.41 -4.68 6.98
CA LEU A 116 26.60 -5.83 6.09
C LEU A 116 27.77 -5.60 5.11
N ILE A 117 27.83 -4.45 4.45
CA ILE A 117 28.85 -4.15 3.43
C ILE A 117 30.24 -3.95 4.05
N SER A 118 30.31 -3.38 5.25
CA SER A 118 31.56 -3.17 5.99
C SER A 118 32.13 -4.44 6.64
N GLY A 119 31.43 -5.57 6.57
CA GLY A 119 31.87 -6.83 7.18
C GLY A 119 31.71 -6.86 8.70
N ALA A 120 31.08 -5.85 9.31
CA ALA A 120 30.76 -5.82 10.74
C ALA A 120 29.76 -6.93 11.14
N GLY A 121 29.03 -7.49 10.16
CA GLY A 121 28.10 -8.58 10.34
C GLY A 121 26.82 -8.17 11.10
N LEU A 122 25.90 -9.13 11.21
CA LEU A 122 24.64 -9.01 11.96
C LEU A 122 24.64 -9.93 13.20
N GLN A 123 25.83 -10.34 13.66
CA GLN A 123 25.95 -11.17 14.84
C GLN A 123 25.67 -10.34 16.10
N GLY A 124 24.95 -10.92 17.05
CA GLY A 124 24.61 -10.26 18.31
C GLY A 124 23.39 -9.34 18.28
N LEU A 125 22.58 -9.36 17.21
CA LEU A 125 21.28 -8.70 17.24
C LEU A 125 20.37 -9.40 18.26
N SER A 126 19.74 -8.61 19.11
CA SER A 126 18.59 -9.06 19.89
C SER A 126 17.45 -9.53 18.99
N GLU A 127 16.53 -10.34 19.53
CA GLU A 127 15.32 -10.76 18.79
C GLU A 127 14.51 -9.54 18.29
N ARG A 128 14.47 -8.47 19.08
CA ARG A 128 13.80 -7.20 18.74
C ARG A 128 14.46 -6.48 17.57
N GLU A 129 15.80 -6.39 17.57
CA GLU A 129 16.54 -5.79 16.46
C GLU A 129 16.41 -6.64 15.19
N SER A 130 16.46 -7.96 15.33
CA SER A 130 16.24 -8.89 14.22
C SER A 130 14.84 -8.72 13.63
N LEU A 131 13.80 -8.62 14.48
CA LEU A 131 12.44 -8.33 14.02
C LEU A 131 12.37 -7.00 13.27
N ALA A 132 12.95 -5.94 13.83
CA ALA A 132 12.96 -4.63 13.21
C ALA A 132 13.61 -4.69 11.81
N VAL A 133 14.83 -5.21 11.73
CA VAL A 133 15.64 -5.21 10.50
C VAL A 133 15.07 -6.09 9.40
N PHE A 134 14.57 -7.28 9.73
CA PHE A 134 14.19 -8.27 8.72
C PHE A 134 12.71 -8.27 8.38
N VAL A 135 11.85 -7.72 9.25
CA VAL A 135 10.40 -7.71 9.02
C VAL A 135 9.86 -6.30 9.06
N TYR A 136 10.04 -5.58 10.16
CA TYR A 136 9.32 -4.31 10.36
C TYR A 136 9.76 -3.24 9.35
N GLU A 137 11.06 -2.95 9.28
CA GLU A 137 11.59 -1.89 8.41
C GLU A 137 11.44 -2.20 6.92
N PRO A 138 11.68 -3.44 6.44
CA PRO A 138 11.36 -3.81 5.06
C PRO A 138 9.87 -3.62 4.73
N PHE A 139 8.98 -3.88 5.70
CA PHE A 139 7.55 -3.70 5.49
C PHE A 139 7.15 -2.23 5.33
N TRP A 140 7.69 -1.37 6.20
CA TRP A 140 7.52 0.07 6.09
C TRP A 140 8.11 0.61 4.77
N PHE A 141 9.33 0.20 4.43
CA PHE A 141 9.99 0.63 3.21
C PHE A 141 9.19 0.26 1.96
N LEU A 142 8.80 -1.02 1.84
CA LEU A 142 8.04 -1.50 0.70
C LEU A 142 6.67 -0.82 0.62
N GLY A 143 5.99 -0.65 1.76
CA GLY A 143 4.74 0.11 1.83
C GLY A 143 4.92 1.55 1.33
N GLY A 144 5.99 2.22 1.76
CA GLY A 144 6.34 3.56 1.32
C GLY A 144 6.52 3.66 -0.19
N VAL A 145 7.32 2.77 -0.76
CA VAL A 145 7.56 2.70 -2.21
C VAL A 145 6.25 2.45 -2.97
N LEU A 146 5.45 1.47 -2.53
CA LEU A 146 4.19 1.11 -3.20
C LEU A 146 3.18 2.25 -3.17
N LEU A 147 3.02 2.94 -2.04
CA LEU A 147 2.12 4.10 -1.92
C LEU A 147 2.54 5.24 -2.86
N LEU A 148 3.85 5.52 -2.94
CA LEU A 148 4.38 6.53 -3.85
C LEU A 148 4.22 6.13 -5.32
N LEU A 149 4.32 4.85 -5.67
CA LEU A 149 4.06 4.38 -7.03
C LEU A 149 2.56 4.42 -7.37
N ALA A 150 1.70 4.06 -6.42
CA ALA A 150 0.26 4.08 -6.54
C ALA A 150 -0.30 5.48 -6.79
N ARG A 151 0.47 6.55 -6.53
CA ARG A 151 0.08 7.93 -6.84
C ARG A 151 -0.04 8.21 -8.35
N ARG A 152 0.65 7.42 -9.19
CA ARG A 152 0.68 7.63 -10.65
C ARG A 152 -0.65 7.21 -11.27
N THR A 153 -1.42 8.17 -11.76
CA THR A 153 -2.57 7.93 -12.64
C THR A 153 -2.08 7.70 -14.08
N PRO A 154 -2.54 6.66 -14.78
CA PRO A 154 -2.45 6.62 -16.23
C PRO A 154 -3.15 7.87 -16.78
N LYS A 155 -2.43 8.68 -17.57
CA LYS A 155 -3.05 9.78 -18.31
C LYS A 155 -4.09 9.12 -19.22
N SER A 156 -5.38 9.41 -19.02
CA SER A 156 -6.42 9.05 -19.98
C SER A 156 -5.97 9.62 -21.31
N ARG A 157 -5.57 8.77 -22.27
CA ARG A 157 -5.31 9.22 -23.64
C ARG A 157 -6.63 9.80 -24.11
N ARG A 158 -6.69 11.13 -24.27
CA ARG A 158 -7.84 11.74 -24.94
C ARG A 158 -7.88 11.13 -26.34
N PRO A 159 -9.03 10.64 -26.82
CA PRO A 159 -9.14 10.25 -28.21
C PRO A 159 -8.76 11.47 -29.04
N VAL A 160 -7.73 11.33 -29.87
CA VAL A 160 -7.41 12.32 -30.89
C VAL A 160 -8.62 12.33 -31.80
N CYS A 161 -9.41 13.40 -31.79
CA CYS A 161 -10.41 13.62 -32.82
C CYS A 161 -9.66 13.62 -34.15
N ALA A 162 -9.92 12.62 -34.98
CA ALA A 162 -9.55 12.67 -36.38
C ALA A 162 -10.35 13.83 -37.00
N THR A 163 -9.64 14.92 -37.30
CA THR A 163 -10.12 16.04 -38.12
C THR A 163 -10.05 15.67 -39.59
#